data_AF-A0A497RTZ1-F1
#
_entry.id   AF-A0A497RTZ1-F1
#
_cell.length_a   1.000
_cell.length_b   1.000
_cell.length_c   1.000
_cell.angle_alpha   90.00
_cell.angle_beta   90.00
_cell.angle_gamma   90.00
#
_symmetry.space_group_name_H-M   'P 1'
#
loop_
_entity.id
_entity.type
_entity.pdbx_description
1 polymer ?
#
loop_
_entity_poly.entity_id
_entity_poly.type
_entity_poly.pdbx_seq_one_letter_code
_entity_poly.pdbx_strand_id
1 'polypeptide(L)'
;MMTRTEAKQLINDLFEEEALVIGGLVAVHRLDDDLVWRLVKNLDVIRGKALRRIEAKGNSSGNGAATARPSIRPHPAIEDFLIKLRRACG
;
A
#
# COMPACT_ATOMS: atom_id res chain seq x y z
N MET A 1 -20.46 2.93 11.92
CA MET A 1 -19.45 3.81 11.30
C MET A 1 -18.12 3.45 11.91
N MET A 2 -17.09 3.22 11.09
CA MET A 2 -15.75 2.96 11.57
C MET A 2 -15.14 4.26 12.13
N THR A 3 -14.54 4.20 13.31
CA THR A 3 -13.81 5.31 13.91
C THR A 3 -12.47 5.52 13.22
N ARG A 4 -11.90 6.72 13.37
CA ARG A 4 -10.56 7.02 12.84
C ARG A 4 -9.49 6.10 13.42
N THR A 5 -9.57 5.76 14.70
CA THR A 5 -8.60 4.88 15.37
C THR A 5 -8.68 3.48 14.82
N GLU A 6 -9.88 2.93 14.67
CA GLU A 6 -10.09 1.62 14.03
C GLU A 6 -9.55 1.63 12.59
N ALA A 7 -9.78 2.70 11.83
CA ALA A 7 -9.26 2.81 10.46
C ALA A 7 -7.73 2.83 10.40
N LYS A 8 -7.07 3.49 11.36
CA LYS A 8 -5.61 3.48 11.46
C LYS A 8 -5.08 2.09 11.85
N GLN A 9 -5.76 1.42 12.77
CA GLN A 9 -5.38 0.07 13.19
C GLN A 9 -5.48 -0.90 12.03
N LEU A 10 -6.61 -0.91 11.32
CA LEU A 10 -6.80 -1.77 10.15
C LEU A 10 -5.74 -1.55 9.07
N ILE A 11 -5.32 -0.30 8.82
CA ILE A 11 -4.21 -0.04 7.90
C ILE A 11 -2.91 -0.63 8.43
N ASN A 12 -2.59 -0.47 9.71
CA ASN A 12 -1.36 -1.04 10.26
C ASN A 12 -1.36 -2.57 10.17
N ASP A 13 -2.47 -3.21 10.52
CA ASP A 13 -2.63 -4.66 10.47
C ASP A 13 -2.46 -5.17 9.03
N LEU A 14 -3.05 -4.49 8.04
CA LEU A 14 -2.88 -4.85 6.62
C LEU A 14 -1.42 -4.74 6.16
N PHE A 15 -0.72 -3.67 6.54
CA PHE A 15 0.68 -3.51 6.17
C PHE A 15 1.59 -4.53 6.88
N GLU A 16 1.22 -4.99 8.08
CA GLU A 16 1.89 -6.07 8.78
C GLU A 16 1.73 -7.40 8.02
N GLU A 17 0.51 -7.75 7.61
CA GLU A 17 0.26 -8.94 6.77
C GLU A 17 1.04 -8.90 5.46
N GLU A 18 1.06 -7.75 4.77
CA GLU A 18 1.86 -7.56 3.56
C GLU A 18 3.37 -7.78 3.82
N ALA A 19 3.89 -7.24 4.93
CA ALA A 19 5.29 -7.42 5.31
C ALA A 19 5.63 -8.89 5.61
N LEU A 20 4.72 -9.64 6.24
CA LEU A 20 4.89 -11.07 6.50
C LEU A 20 4.91 -11.89 5.20
N VAL A 21 4.00 -11.61 4.26
CA VAL A 21 3.99 -12.27 2.94
C VAL A 21 5.29 -12.00 2.18
N ILE A 22 5.75 -10.75 2.17
CA ILE A 22 7.02 -10.38 1.53
C ILE A 22 8.20 -11.06 2.24
N GLY A 23 8.23 -11.06 3.57
CA GLY A 23 9.27 -11.72 4.35
C GLY A 23 9.37 -13.21 4.06
N GLY A 24 8.23 -13.89 3.90
CA GLY A 24 8.18 -15.30 3.47
C GLY A 24 8.79 -15.51 2.08
N LEU A 25 8.50 -14.63 1.12
CA LEU A 25 9.08 -14.70 -0.23
C LEU A 25 10.59 -14.43 -0.23
N VAL A 26 11.04 -13.43 0.55
CA VAL A 26 12.47 -13.10 0.70
C VAL A 26 13.23 -14.26 1.33
N ALA A 27 12.63 -14.98 2.28
CA ALA A 27 13.28 -16.11 2.95
C ALA A 27 13.55 -17.31 2.01
N VAL A 28 12.73 -17.49 0.95
CA VAL A 28 12.81 -18.65 0.05
C VAL A 28 13.40 -18.32 -1.33
N HIS A 29 13.52 -17.05 -1.68
CA HIS A 29 14.09 -16.61 -2.96
C HIS A 29 15.35 -15.77 -2.75
N ARG A 30 16.35 -15.98 -3.61
CA ARG A 30 17.52 -15.11 -3.68
C ARG A 30 17.13 -13.76 -4.28
N LEU A 31 16.84 -12.80 -3.42
CA LEU A 31 16.61 -11.41 -3.78
C LEU A 31 17.82 -10.56 -3.38
N ASP A 32 18.05 -9.48 -4.11
CA ASP A 32 19.08 -8.49 -3.77
C ASP A 32 18.65 -7.74 -2.50
N ASP A 33 19.52 -7.63 -1.50
CA ASP A 33 19.26 -6.94 -0.26
C ASP A 33 18.85 -5.48 -0.49
N ASP A 34 19.47 -4.79 -1.45
CA ASP A 34 19.12 -3.41 -1.80
C ASP A 34 17.72 -3.32 -2.40
N LEU A 35 17.29 -4.33 -3.15
CA LEU A 35 15.93 -4.42 -3.67
C LEU A 35 14.93 -4.57 -2.52
N VAL A 36 15.21 -5.44 -1.54
CA VAL A 36 14.35 -5.64 -0.36
C VAL A 36 14.26 -4.36 0.47
N TRP A 37 15.39 -3.71 0.74
CA TRP A 37 15.43 -2.43 1.45
C TRP A 37 14.61 -1.35 0.74
N ARG A 38 14.75 -1.24 -0.59
CA ARG A 38 13.97 -0.28 -1.38
C ARG A 38 12.48 -0.61 -1.34
N LEU A 39 12.10 -1.88 -1.43
CA LEU A 39 10.70 -2.31 -1.36
C LEU A 39 10.08 -1.89 -0.01
N VAL A 40 10.70 -2.27 1.10
CA VAL A 40 10.17 -1.99 2.46
C VAL A 40 10.09 -0.47 2.72
N LYS A 41 11.11 0.31 2.32
CA LYS A 41 11.06 1.77 2.43
C LYS A 41 9.91 2.38 1.63
N ASN A 42 9.64 1.88 0.43
CA ASN A 42 8.52 2.38 -0.37
C ASN A 42 7.17 2.02 0.25
N LEU A 43 7.02 0.83 0.85
CA LEU A 43 5.82 0.45 1.58
C LEU A 43 5.58 1.36 2.79
N ASP A 44 6.61 1.66 3.59
CA ASP A 44 6.48 2.56 4.74
C ASP A 44 6.06 3.99 4.31
N VAL A 45 6.60 4.49 3.21
CA VAL A 45 6.16 5.77 2.62
C VAL A 45 4.68 5.73 2.22
N ILE A 46 4.20 4.63 1.65
CA ILE A 46 2.78 4.47 1.27
C ILE A 46 1.90 4.37 2.52
N ARG A 47 2.30 3.59 3.53
CA ARG A 47 1.61 3.49 4.83
C ARG A 47 1.45 4.86 5.47
N GLY A 48 2.54 5.63 5.57
CA GLY A 48 2.50 6.99 6.11
C GLY A 48 1.60 7.93 5.32
N LYS A 49 1.57 7.83 3.98
CA LYS A 49 0.62 8.59 3.15
C LYS A 49 -0.84 8.18 3.41
N ALA A 50 -1.11 6.89 3.59
CA ALA A 50 -2.46 6.39 3.84
C ALA A 50 -2.99 6.85 5.21
N LEU A 51 -2.18 6.77 6.27
CA LEU A 51 -2.52 7.26 7.60
C LEU A 51 -2.79 8.78 7.60
N ARG A 52 -1.93 9.57 6.93
CA ARG A 52 -2.15 11.01 6.76
C ARG A 52 -3.44 11.33 6.00
N ARG A 53 -3.85 10.51 5.03
CA ARG A 53 -5.13 10.70 4.32
C ARG A 53 -6.33 10.47 5.23
N ILE A 54 -6.28 9.47 6.11
CA ILE A 54 -7.31 9.27 7.14
C ILE A 54 -7.38 10.50 8.06
N GLU A 55 -6.21 11.06 8.42
CA GLU A 55 -6.10 12.27 9.23
C GLU A 55 -6.62 13.54 8.53
N ALA A 56 -6.41 13.66 7.22
CA ALA A 56 -6.86 14.80 6.44
C ALA A 56 -8.37 14.76 6.12
N LYS A 57 -8.95 13.55 5.94
CA LYS A 57 -10.38 13.37 5.58
C LYS A 57 -11.36 13.81 6.68
N GLY A 58 -10.87 14.17 7.88
CA GLY A 58 -11.67 14.82 8.92
C GLY A 58 -11.88 16.32 8.71
N ASN A 59 -11.07 16.99 7.87
CA ASN A 59 -11.06 18.45 7.72
C ASN A 59 -11.32 18.98 6.30
N SER A 60 -11.39 18.14 5.27
CA SER A 60 -11.81 18.58 3.93
C SER A 60 -12.25 17.38 3.08
N SER A 61 -13.50 17.43 2.62
CA SER A 61 -13.94 16.69 1.44
C SER A 61 -13.22 17.29 0.25
N GLY A 62 -12.14 16.64 -0.21
CA GLY A 62 -11.26 17.27 -1.20
C GLY A 62 -10.36 16.26 -1.88
N ASN A 63 -10.90 15.69 -2.96
CA ASN A 63 -10.21 15.15 -4.13
C ASN A 63 -9.20 14.00 -3.88
N GLY A 64 -9.56 12.82 -4.39
CA GLY A 64 -8.65 11.71 -4.56
C GLY A 64 -7.46 12.14 -5.43
N ALA A 65 -6.37 12.54 -4.79
CA ALA A 65 -5.10 12.71 -5.44
C ALA A 65 -4.65 11.32 -5.91
N ALA A 66 -5.05 10.98 -7.13
CA ALA A 66 -4.47 9.92 -7.92
C ALA A 66 -2.96 10.16 -7.88
N THR A 67 -2.26 9.35 -7.10
CA THR A 67 -0.80 9.32 -7.09
C THR A 67 -0.39 9.03 -8.52
N ALA A 68 0.22 10.03 -9.18
CA ALA A 68 0.74 9.90 -10.53
C ALA A 68 1.54 8.60 -10.60
N ARG A 69 1.03 7.61 -11.35
CA ARG A 69 1.70 6.32 -11.49
C ARG A 69 3.00 6.56 -12.25
N PRO A 70 4.14 6.02 -11.79
CA PRO A 70 5.35 6.00 -12.60
C PRO A 70 5.04 5.33 -13.94
N SER A 71 5.53 5.88 -15.07
CA SER A 71 5.24 5.40 -16.43
C SER A 71 6.00 4.11 -16.79
N ILE A 72 6.17 3.20 -15.84
CA ILE A 72 6.74 1.88 -16.06
C ILE A 72 5.55 0.95 -16.26
N ARG A 73 5.54 0.19 -17.36
CA ARG A 73 4.52 -0.86 -17.54
C ARG A 73 4.63 -1.82 -16.35
N PRO A 74 3.59 -1.94 -15.52
CA PRO A 74 3.66 -2.80 -14.34
C PRO A 74 3.82 -4.25 -14.78
N HIS A 75 4.41 -5.07 -13.91
CA HIS A 75 4.43 -6.51 -14.10
C HIS A 75 2.98 -7.03 -14.27
N PRO A 76 2.69 -8.02 -15.14
CA PRO A 76 1.33 -8.48 -15.39
C PRO A 76 0.53 -8.86 -14.13
N ALA A 77 1.19 -9.50 -13.14
CA ALA A 77 0.56 -9.82 -11.86
C ALA A 77 0.13 -8.56 -11.07
N ILE A 78 0.92 -7.48 -11.13
CA ILE A 78 0.59 -6.19 -10.51
C ILE A 78 -0.58 -5.55 -11.27
N GLU A 79 -0.57 -5.62 -12.60
CA GLU A 79 -1.65 -5.08 -13.42
C GLU A 79 -3.00 -5.75 -13.13
N ASP A 80 -3.03 -7.08 -13.10
CA ASP A 80 -4.22 -7.87 -12.78
C ASP A 80 -4.76 -7.53 -11.38
N PHE A 81 -3.87 -7.46 -10.38
CA PHE A 81 -4.25 -7.05 -9.02
C PHE A 81 -4.85 -5.65 -8.98
N LEU A 82 -4.24 -4.68 -9.67
CA LEU A 82 -4.74 -3.31 -9.75
C LEU A 82 -6.08 -3.20 -10.52
N ILE A 83 -6.35 -4.10 -11.46
CA ILE A 83 -7.66 -4.19 -12.13
C ILE A 83 -8.71 -4.70 -11.14
N LYS A 84 -8.42 -5.78 -10.42
CA LYS A 84 -9.33 -6.35 -9.40
C LYS A 84 -9.68 -5.34 -8.31
N LEU A 85 -8.69 -4.61 -7.78
CA LEU A 85 -8.91 -3.56 -6.77
C LEU A 85 -9.84 -2.45 -7.28
N ARG A 86 -9.64 -1.98 -8.52
CA ARG A 86 -10.49 -0.94 -9.11
C ARG A 86 -11.94 -1.38 -9.28
N ARG A 87 -12.16 -2.67 -9.60
CA ARG A 87 -13.50 -3.25 -9.72
C ARG A 87 -14.19 -3.48 -8.37
N ALA A 88 -13.43 -3.73 -7.30
CA ALA A 88 -13.99 -3.94 -5.96
C ALA A 88 -14.46 -2.64 -5.28
N CYS A 89 -13.90 -1.49 -5.70
CA CYS A 89 -14.23 -0.17 -5.13
C CYS A 89 -15.09 0.71 -6.05
N GLY A 90 -15.48 0.24 -7.23
CA GLY A 90 -16.37 0.94 -8.18
C GLY A 90 -17.72 0.26 -8.26
#